data_AF-A0A7X4JNF9-F1
#
_entry.id   AF-A0A7X4JNF9-F1
#
_cell.length_a   1.000
_cell.length_b   1.000
_cell.length_c   1.000
_cell.angle_alpha   90.00
_cell.angle_beta   90.00
_cell.angle_gamma   90.00
#
_symmetry.space_group_name_H-M   'P 1'
#
loop_
_entity.id
_entity.type
_entity.pdbx_description
1 polymer ?
#
loop_
_entity_poly.entity_id
_entity_poly.type
_entity_poly.pdbx_seq_one_letter_code
_entity_poly.pdbx_strand_id
1 'polypeptide(L)' 'MHGTLVFAGTRVPVESLIQHLVAGDSLDIFLDDFPTVSREQAAAFL' A
#
# COMPACT_ATOMS: atom_id res chain seq x y z
N MET A 1 0.12 -0.30 -22.99
CA MET A 1 0.93 0.39 -21.98
C MET A 1 0.06 0.58 -20.74
N HIS A 2 0.19 -0.27 -19.71
CA HIS A 2 -0.47 -0.05 -18.41
C HIS A 2 0.63 0.31 -17.41
N GLY A 3 0.61 1.55 -16.90
CA GLY A 3 1.45 1.92 -15.77
C GLY A 3 0.75 1.52 -14.49
N THR A 4 1.40 0.70 -13.66
CA THR A 4 0.90 0.37 -12.33
C THR A 4 1.21 1.52 -11.39
N LEU A 5 0.20 2.00 -10.65
CA LEU A 5 0.41 2.97 -9.59
C LEU A 5 1.18 2.33 -8.45
N VAL A 6 2.26 2.97 -8.04
CA VAL A 6 3.12 2.52 -6.94
C VAL A 6 3.28 3.63 -5.90
N PHE A 7 3.51 3.26 -4.64
CA PHE A 7 3.86 4.24 -3.60
C PHE A 7 5.19 4.90 -3.95
N ALA A 8 5.26 6.22 -3.79
CA ALA A 8 6.42 7.00 -4.18
C ALA A 8 7.68 6.55 -3.42
N GLY A 9 8.76 6.30 -4.16
CA GLY A 9 10.01 5.77 -3.59
C GLY A 9 10.02 4.25 -3.40
N THR A 10 8.95 3.55 -3.76
CA THR A 10 8.83 2.09 -3.63
C THR A 10 8.53 1.44 -4.98
N ARG A 11 8.52 0.11 -5.00
CA ARG A 11 7.93 -0.70 -6.09
C ARG A 11 6.63 -1.36 -5.67
N VAL A 12 6.06 -0.95 -4.54
CA VAL A 12 4.85 -1.55 -3.97
C VAL A 12 3.64 -0.96 -4.68
N PRO A 13 2.80 -1.79 -5.34
CA PRO A 13 1.58 -1.33 -5.98
C PRO A 13 0.58 -0.77 -4.97
N VAL A 14 -0.14 0.27 -5.35
CA VAL A 14 -1.31 0.76 -4.58
C VAL A 14 -2.38 -0.34 -4.48
N GLU A 15 -2.49 -1.18 -5.50
CA GLU A 15 -3.37 -2.34 -5.51
C GLU A 15 -3.10 -3.30 -4.34
N SER A 16 -1.85 -3.45 -3.89
CA SER A 16 -1.52 -4.28 -2.73
C SER A 16 -2.19 -3.78 -1.45
N LEU A 17 -2.25 -2.46 -1.22
CA LEU A 17 -2.98 -1.88 -0.09
C LEU A 17 -4.49 -2.20 -0.20
N ILE A 18 -5.07 -2.03 -1.38
CA ILE A 18 -6.48 -2.32 -1.61
C ILE A 18 -6.79 -3.79 -1.30
N GLN A 19 -5.96 -4.72 -1.75
CA GLN A 19 -6.16 -6.16 -1.49
C GLN A 19 -6.11 -6.48 0.01
N HIS A 20 -5.21 -5.87 0.78
CA HIS A 20 -5.15 -6.04 2.24
C HIS A 20 -6.45 -5.56 2.90
N LEU A 21 -6.90 -4.35 2.55
CA LEU A 21 -8.13 -3.79 3.12
C LEU A 21 -9.37 -4.62 2.74
N VAL A 22 -9.44 -5.14 1.51
CA VAL A 22 -10.51 -6.05 1.07
C VAL A 22 -10.46 -7.39 1.80
N ALA A 23 -9.26 -7.89 2.11
CA ALA A 23 -9.08 -9.09 2.93
C ALA A 23 -9.47 -8.88 4.41
N GLY A 24 -9.69 -7.62 4.82
CA GLY A 24 -10.02 -7.24 6.20
C GLY A 24 -8.79 -6.97 7.06
N ASP A 25 -7.61 -6.91 6.46
CA ASP A 25 -6.37 -6.58 7.17
C ASP A 25 -6.35 -5.10 7.56
N SER A 26 -5.69 -4.82 8.68
CA SER A 26 -5.47 -3.46 9.14
C SER A 26 -4.33 -2.79 8.37
N LEU A 27 -4.28 -1.45 8.44
CA LEU A 27 -3.16 -0.68 7.89
C LEU A 27 -1.82 -1.10 8.52
N ASP A 28 -1.82 -1.50 9.79
CA ASP A 28 -0.61 -1.94 10.49
C ASP A 28 -0.07 -3.25 9.88
N ILE A 29 -0.95 -4.21 9.58
CA ILE A 29 -0.57 -5.46 8.91
C ILE A 29 0.06 -5.18 7.54
N PHE A 30 -0.55 -4.30 6.75
CA PHE A 30 0.01 -3.90 5.45
C PHE A 30 1.41 -3.26 5.59
N LEU A 31 1.62 -2.41 6.59
CA LEU A 31 2.90 -1.75 6.81
C LEU A 31 3.97 -2.70 7.34
N ASP A 32 3.59 -3.74 8.08
CA ASP A 32 4.50 -4.81 8.49
C ASP A 32 5.00 -5.63 7.29
N ASP A 33 4.12 -5.91 6.33
CA ASP A 33 4.47 -6.63 5.09
C ASP A 33 5.23 -5.74 4.08
N PHE A 34 4.94 -4.43 4.06
CA PHE A 34 5.57 -3.45 3.19
C PHE A 34 6.21 -2.28 3.97
N PRO A 35 7.28 -2.54 4.74
CA PRO A 35 7.89 -1.52 5.62
C PRO A 35 8.58 -0.37 4.88
N THR A 36 8.67 -0.46 3.55
CA THR A 36 9.19 0.63 2.69
C THR A 36 8.12 1.65 2.32
N VAL A 37 6.83 1.35 2.53
CA VAL A 37 5.73 2.30 2.36
C VAL A 37 5.58 3.10 3.64
N SER A 38 5.51 4.42 3.53
CA SER A 38 5.29 5.27 4.71
C SER A 38 3.84 5.20 5.18
N ARG A 39 3.61 5.27 6.49
CA ARG A 39 2.26 5.31 7.06
C ARG A 39 1.48 6.51 6.54
N GLU A 40 2.12 7.66 6.41
CA GLU A 40 1.50 8.88 5.90
C GLU A 40 1.07 8.71 4.45
N GLN A 41 1.87 8.05 3.61
CA GLN A 41 1.51 7.75 2.22
C GLN A 41 0.32 6.80 2.14
N ALA A 42 0.32 5.74 2.94
CA ALA A 42 -0.77 4.77 2.93
C ALA A 42 -2.06 5.36 3.53
N ALA A 43 -1.96 6.19 4.57
CA ALA A 43 -3.10 6.89 5.17
C ALA A 43 -3.68 7.99 4.27
N ALA A 44 -2.85 8.69 3.48
CA ALA A 44 -3.32 9.70 2.54
C ALA A 44 -4.10 9.13 1.34
N PHE A 45 -4.02 7.81 1.13
CA PHE A 45 -4.81 7.11 0.12
C PHE A 45 -6.23 6.76 0.60
N LEU A 46 -6.45 6.66 1.92
CA LEU A 46 -7.74 6.37 2.54
C LEU A 46 -8.64 7.61 2.60
#